data_AF-A0A940XNP9-F1
#
_entry.id   AF-A0A940XNP9-F1
#
_cell.length_a   1.000
_cell.length_b   1.000
_cell.length_c   1.000
_cell.angle_alpha   90.00
_cell.angle_beta   90.00
_cell.angle_gamma   90.00
#
_symmetry.space_group_name_H-M   'P 1'
#
loop_
_entity.id
_entity.type
_entity.pdbx_description
1 polymer ?
#
loop_
_entity_poly.entity_id
_entity_poly.type
_entity_poly.pdbx_seq_one_letter_code
_entity_poly.pdbx_strand_id
1 'polypeptide(L)'
;MKLASATSVDVTWPSWVLVVAAVLVPGLLLAGPALRRRYPGAWWLLCGFPAVALRVVQTWRPLMAGCGLAVSRRPALTVVSGLVGKGAPPPQPRVPRRGLIRPTSGGFVLLVRLLPGQVPEHFVKAAPAMAESWQVHAVRVTSWKPGVVRIVASAVDPLADPQVPKQRGPGHLFRVTVGALETGAAWVVDLRRVPHWLIVGATRSGKSTLINALVAGLAPQPVALVGIDCKGGMELSLYEPRLSALATNREQAVRLLTALVDLTLDRMSLCRAARVRNIWGLPDKERPVPVVVIVDEIAELFLVASRNEKDEAHAAGTALIRLAQLGAALGVFLVVAGQRVGSDLGPGVTALRAQLGGRVCHRVADPGTAEMALGDLNPDALKAAQAIAPEQAGTAVLASGDGWERARSHLITEADAETVAAEYAHLTPVLTELHVEP
;
A
#
# COMPACT_ATOMS: atom_id res chain seq x y z
N MET A 1 1.47 68.98 -17.43
CA MET A 1 2.50 68.10 -18.02
C MET A 1 3.81 68.31 -17.27
N LYS A 2 4.20 67.39 -16.39
CA LYS A 2 5.57 67.17 -15.87
C LYS A 2 5.54 65.85 -15.10
N LEU A 3 6.04 64.80 -15.74
CA LEU A 3 6.22 63.47 -15.17
C LEU A 3 7.34 63.52 -14.13
N ALA A 4 7.09 62.97 -12.95
CA ALA A 4 8.10 62.66 -11.95
C ALA A 4 8.86 61.41 -12.40
N SER A 5 10.17 61.53 -12.57
CA SER A 5 11.08 60.43 -12.87
C SER A 5 11.33 59.59 -11.62
N ALA A 6 10.96 58.32 -11.67
CA ALA A 6 11.29 57.34 -10.65
C ALA A 6 12.81 57.07 -10.63
N THR A 7 13.43 57.26 -9.47
CA THR A 7 14.81 56.86 -9.19
C THR A 7 14.91 55.34 -9.09
N SER A 8 15.62 54.72 -10.03
CA SER A 8 16.03 53.32 -9.95
C SER A 8 17.05 53.17 -8.82
N VAL A 9 16.74 52.32 -7.84
CA VAL A 9 17.72 51.90 -6.83
C VAL A 9 18.57 50.81 -7.47
N ASP A 10 19.78 51.17 -7.89
CA ASP A 10 20.78 50.22 -8.39
C ASP A 10 21.32 49.39 -7.23
N VAL A 11 20.84 48.15 -7.13
CA VAL A 11 21.38 47.16 -6.18
C VAL A 11 22.68 46.60 -6.75
N THR A 12 23.81 47.22 -6.41
CA THR A 12 25.15 46.72 -6.76
C THR A 12 25.55 45.59 -5.81
N TRP A 13 25.56 44.36 -6.31
CA TRP A 13 26.06 43.21 -5.55
C TRP A 13 27.58 43.33 -5.35
N PRO A 14 28.11 42.98 -4.16
CA PRO A 14 29.56 42.95 -3.95
C PRO A 14 30.25 42.04 -4.97
N SER A 15 31.39 42.47 -5.52
CA SER A 15 32.14 41.74 -6.57
C SER A 15 32.48 40.31 -6.18
N TRP A 16 32.72 40.03 -4.90
CA TRP A 16 32.95 38.68 -4.40
C TRP A 16 31.72 37.76 -4.51
N VAL A 17 30.49 38.30 -4.43
CA VAL A 17 29.26 37.51 -4.63
C VAL A 17 29.15 37.06 -6.08
N LEU A 18 29.51 37.93 -7.03
CA LEU A 18 29.53 37.59 -8.46
C LEU A 18 30.59 36.53 -8.77
N VAL A 19 31.78 36.62 -8.15
CA VAL A 19 32.86 35.63 -8.31
C VAL A 19 32.47 34.29 -7.67
N VAL A 20 31.91 34.30 -6.47
CA VAL A 20 31.43 33.09 -5.78
C VAL A 20 30.30 32.45 -6.59
N ALA A 21 29.35 33.22 -7.12
CA ALA A 21 28.30 32.70 -8.00
C ALA A 21 28.88 32.14 -9.31
N ALA A 22 29.85 32.83 -9.93
CA ALA A 22 30.50 32.41 -11.17
C ALA A 22 31.36 31.14 -11.03
N VAL A 23 31.79 30.76 -9.83
CA VAL A 23 32.53 29.51 -9.58
C VAL A 23 31.61 28.40 -9.06
N LEU A 24 30.70 28.72 -8.12
CA LEU A 24 29.79 27.74 -7.54
C LEU A 24 28.71 27.29 -8.52
N VAL A 25 28.17 28.18 -9.37
CA VAL A 25 27.10 27.80 -10.31
C VAL A 25 27.61 26.84 -11.38
N PRO A 26 28.75 27.06 -12.07
CA PRO A 26 29.32 26.06 -12.98
C PRO A 26 29.77 24.80 -12.26
N GLY A 27 30.32 24.92 -11.05
CA GLY A 27 30.68 23.78 -10.20
C GLY A 27 29.48 22.90 -9.87
N LEU A 28 28.34 23.49 -9.50
CA LEU A 28 27.07 22.77 -9.28
C LEU A 28 26.46 22.25 -10.58
N LEU A 29 26.66 22.92 -11.72
CA LEU A 29 26.16 22.44 -13.02
C LEU A 29 26.95 21.25 -13.55
N LEU A 30 28.28 21.25 -13.37
CA LEU A 30 29.17 20.19 -13.81
C LEU A 30 29.18 19.00 -12.83
N ALA A 31 29.26 19.27 -11.53
CA ALA A 31 29.28 18.22 -10.51
C ALA A 31 27.88 17.79 -10.04
N GLY A 32 26.84 18.60 -10.27
CA GLY A 32 25.46 18.35 -9.81
C GLY A 32 24.88 17.02 -10.26
N PRO A 33 25.02 16.62 -11.55
CA PRO A 33 24.58 15.30 -11.98
C PRO A 33 25.28 14.15 -11.24
N ALA A 34 26.58 14.29 -10.96
CA ALA A 34 27.35 13.30 -10.22
C ALA A 34 26.99 13.27 -8.72
N LEU A 35 26.82 14.44 -8.10
CA LEU A 35 26.35 14.62 -6.72
C LEU A 35 24.93 14.08 -6.53
N ARG A 36 24.03 14.32 -7.49
CA ARG A 36 22.66 13.78 -7.50
C ARG A 36 22.65 12.25 -7.57
N ARG A 37 23.56 11.64 -8.34
CA ARG A 37 23.69 10.18 -8.41
C ARG A 37 24.29 9.59 -7.13
N ARG A 38 25.30 10.25 -6.55
CA ARG A 38 26.02 9.72 -5.38
C ARG A 38 25.31 9.97 -4.04
N TYR A 39 24.59 11.09 -3.91
CA TYR A 39 23.89 11.48 -2.69
C TYR A 39 22.47 11.99 -3.00
N PRO A 40 21.57 11.13 -3.50
CA PRO A 40 20.25 11.55 -3.99
C PRO A 40 19.39 12.24 -2.92
N GLY A 41 19.40 11.74 -1.69
CA GLY A 41 18.63 12.32 -0.59
C GLY A 41 19.14 13.69 -0.14
N ALA A 42 20.47 13.86 -0.03
CA ALA A 42 21.07 15.15 0.34
C ALA A 42 20.87 16.19 -0.77
N TRP A 43 21.05 15.79 -2.03
CA TRP A 43 20.75 16.63 -3.19
C TRP A 43 19.29 17.09 -3.21
N TRP A 44 18.36 16.16 -2.97
CA TRP A 44 16.94 16.49 -2.88
C TRP A 44 16.68 17.51 -1.78
N LEU A 45 17.16 17.29 -0.56
CA LEU A 45 16.89 18.20 0.56
C LEU A 45 17.52 19.59 0.39
N LEU A 46 18.75 19.66 -0.17
CA LEU A 46 19.50 20.91 -0.28
C LEU A 46 19.13 21.73 -1.52
N CYS A 47 18.84 21.08 -2.65
CA CYS A 47 18.64 21.74 -3.93
C CYS A 47 17.24 21.50 -4.52
N GLY A 48 16.81 20.24 -4.56
CA GLY A 48 15.54 19.88 -5.20
C GLY A 48 14.31 20.43 -4.49
N PHE A 49 14.21 20.18 -3.19
CA PHE A 49 13.07 20.57 -2.36
C PHE A 49 12.90 22.09 -2.28
N PRO A 50 13.93 22.92 -2.03
CA PRO A 50 13.77 24.38 -2.03
C PRO A 50 13.23 24.92 -3.36
N ALA A 51 13.73 24.41 -4.49
CA ALA A 51 13.27 24.81 -5.82
C ALA A 51 11.79 24.45 -6.04
N VAL A 52 11.39 23.22 -5.67
CA VAL A 52 10.00 22.78 -5.77
C VAL A 52 9.09 23.54 -4.81
N ALA A 53 9.50 23.75 -3.57
CA ALA A 53 8.73 24.51 -2.59
C ALA A 53 8.49 25.95 -3.07
N LEU A 54 9.50 26.59 -3.68
CA LEU A 54 9.36 27.90 -4.30
C LEU A 54 8.34 27.88 -5.44
N ARG A 55 8.40 26.89 -6.34
CA ARG A 55 7.40 26.71 -7.41
C ARG A 55 5.99 26.56 -6.83
N VAL A 56 5.81 25.71 -5.82
CA VAL A 56 4.51 25.54 -5.14
C VAL A 56 4.01 26.86 -4.57
N VAL A 57 4.88 27.66 -3.94
CA VAL A 57 4.49 28.97 -3.39
C VAL A 57 4.05 29.93 -4.50
N GLN A 58 4.83 30.01 -5.58
CA GLN A 58 4.59 30.93 -6.70
C GLN A 58 3.34 30.55 -7.51
N THR A 59 3.13 29.25 -7.78
CA THR A 59 2.03 28.80 -8.64
C THR A 59 0.74 28.49 -7.87
N TRP A 60 0.75 28.49 -6.53
CA TRP A 60 -0.41 28.07 -5.73
C TRP A 60 -1.72 28.76 -6.14
N ARG A 61 -1.75 30.10 -6.11
CA ARG A 61 -2.97 30.87 -6.41
C ARG A 61 -3.46 30.67 -7.85
N PRO A 62 -2.63 30.88 -8.89
CA PRO A 62 -3.09 30.71 -10.27
C PRO A 62 -3.49 29.27 -10.57
N LEU A 63 -2.78 28.27 -10.01
CA LEU A 63 -3.12 26.86 -10.19
C LEU A 63 -4.46 26.52 -9.55
N MET A 64 -4.70 26.90 -8.29
CA MET A 64 -5.99 26.65 -7.65
C MET A 64 -7.14 27.34 -8.39
N ALA A 65 -6.93 28.56 -8.90
CA ALA A 65 -7.94 29.23 -9.71
C ALA A 65 -8.19 28.53 -11.06
N GLY A 66 -7.12 28.16 -11.78
CA GLY A 66 -7.19 27.48 -13.07
C GLY A 66 -7.82 26.08 -13.00
N CYS A 67 -7.64 25.36 -11.89
CA CYS A 67 -8.29 24.08 -11.65
C CYS A 67 -9.72 24.20 -11.09
N GLY A 68 -10.31 25.41 -11.02
CA GLY A 68 -11.65 25.60 -10.48
C GLY A 68 -11.76 25.39 -8.96
N LEU A 69 -10.64 25.38 -8.24
CA LEU A 69 -10.57 25.27 -6.78
C LEU A 69 -10.65 26.65 -6.09
N ALA A 70 -11.02 27.69 -6.82
CA ALA A 70 -11.32 28.99 -6.24
C ALA A 70 -12.83 29.15 -6.00
N VAL A 71 -13.22 29.59 -4.81
CA VAL A 71 -14.61 29.90 -4.50
C VAL A 71 -14.82 31.41 -4.58
N SER A 72 -15.68 31.85 -5.50
CA SER A 72 -16.20 33.22 -5.50
C SER A 72 -17.43 33.28 -4.59
N ARG A 73 -17.45 34.19 -3.61
CA ARG A 73 -18.70 34.49 -2.90
C ARG A 73 -19.56 35.29 -3.88
N ARG A 74 -20.70 34.74 -4.32
CA ARG A 74 -21.81 35.62 -4.71
C ARG A 74 -22.18 36.42 -3.46
N PRO A 75 -22.18 37.76 -3.50
CA PRO A 75 -22.71 38.51 -2.38
C PRO A 75 -24.18 38.14 -2.27
N ALA A 76 -24.61 37.61 -1.12
CA ALA A 76 -26.03 37.52 -0.79
C ALA A 76 -26.73 38.91 -0.78
N LEU A 77 -25.94 39.99 -0.85
CA LEU A 77 -26.38 41.38 -0.85
C LEU A 77 -26.70 41.97 -2.23
N THR A 78 -26.39 41.30 -3.35
CA THR A 78 -26.70 41.86 -4.69
C THR A 78 -28.17 41.73 -5.12
N VAL A 79 -29.04 41.20 -4.26
CA VAL A 79 -30.50 41.10 -4.52
C VAL A 79 -31.30 42.09 -3.65
N VAL A 80 -30.65 42.83 -2.74
CA VAL A 80 -31.34 43.90 -1.99
C VAL A 80 -30.67 45.24 -2.29
N SER A 81 -31.44 46.08 -2.99
CA SER A 81 -31.19 47.48 -3.34
C SER A 81 -30.20 47.72 -4.50
N GLY A 82 -30.72 48.38 -5.54
CA GLY A 82 -29.94 48.97 -6.64
C GLY A 82 -29.10 50.17 -6.19
N LEU A 83 -28.30 49.98 -5.13
CA LEU A 83 -27.42 50.97 -4.51
C LEU A 83 -26.01 50.40 -4.38
N VAL A 84 -25.36 50.07 -5.50
CA VAL A 84 -23.90 50.01 -5.54
C VAL A 84 -23.44 50.62 -6.86
N GLY A 85 -22.76 51.77 -6.74
CA GLY A 85 -22.21 52.52 -7.85
C GLY A 85 -21.18 51.73 -8.66
N LYS A 86 -21.01 52.18 -9.91
CA LYS A 86 -19.96 51.79 -10.83
C LYS A 86 -18.60 51.74 -10.12
N GLY A 87 -17.91 50.59 -10.17
CA GLY A 87 -16.46 50.52 -9.91
C GLY A 87 -15.99 49.61 -8.77
N ALA A 88 -16.87 48.89 -8.06
CA ALA A 88 -16.39 47.89 -7.10
C ALA A 88 -15.72 46.73 -7.88
N PRO A 89 -14.42 46.43 -7.63
CA PRO A 89 -13.75 45.32 -8.31
C PRO A 89 -14.49 44.01 -7.99
N PRO A 90 -14.61 43.10 -8.98
CA PRO A 90 -15.28 41.83 -8.77
C PRO A 90 -14.66 41.10 -7.56
N PRO A 91 -15.47 40.42 -6.73
CA PRO A 91 -14.98 39.77 -5.53
C PRO A 91 -13.85 38.81 -5.90
N GLN A 92 -12.66 39.04 -5.34
CA GLN A 92 -11.50 38.23 -5.69
C GLN A 92 -11.75 36.77 -5.29
N PRO A 93 -11.56 35.80 -6.22
CA PRO A 93 -11.72 34.39 -5.92
C PRO A 93 -10.86 34.00 -4.73
N ARG A 94 -11.47 33.41 -3.69
CA ARG A 94 -10.73 32.87 -2.56
C ARG A 94 -10.22 31.49 -2.93
N VAL A 95 -8.91 31.32 -2.90
CA VAL A 95 -8.27 30.01 -3.04
C VAL A 95 -8.06 29.37 -1.65
N PRO A 96 -8.08 28.04 -1.55
CA PRO A 96 -7.79 27.32 -0.33
C PRO A 96 -6.38 27.65 0.17
N ARG A 97 -6.21 27.75 1.49
CA ARG A 97 -4.88 28.00 2.09
C ARG A 97 -4.15 26.67 2.25
N ARG A 98 -2.93 26.60 1.73
CA ARG A 98 -1.98 25.52 2.05
C ARG A 98 -1.35 25.72 3.43
N GLY A 99 -1.04 24.61 4.08
CA GLY A 99 -0.17 24.56 5.25
C GLY A 99 1.32 24.62 4.88
N LEU A 100 2.15 24.29 5.86
CA LEU A 100 3.59 24.16 5.68
C LEU A 100 3.91 23.01 4.72
N ILE A 101 4.85 23.24 3.81
CA ILE A 101 5.38 22.23 2.90
C ILE A 101 6.49 21.50 3.66
N ARG A 102 6.28 20.22 3.99
CA ARG A 102 7.24 19.41 4.74
C ARG A 102 8.00 18.49 3.79
N PRO A 103 9.35 18.53 3.75
CA PRO A 103 10.12 17.64 2.89
C PRO A 103 10.02 16.19 3.36
N THR A 104 10.09 15.26 2.41
CA THR A 104 10.33 13.82 2.63
C THR A 104 11.58 13.40 1.84
N SER A 105 12.03 12.17 1.98
CA SER A 105 13.24 11.66 1.29
C SER A 105 13.16 11.65 -0.24
N GLY A 106 11.95 11.63 -0.80
CA GLY A 106 11.70 11.59 -2.26
C GLY A 106 10.63 12.55 -2.74
N GLY A 107 10.26 13.54 -1.94
CA GLY A 107 9.12 14.41 -2.22
C GLY A 107 8.80 15.39 -1.09
N PHE A 108 7.52 15.74 -0.97
CA PHE A 108 7.02 16.57 0.11
C PHE A 108 5.55 16.29 0.43
N VAL A 109 5.12 16.73 1.60
CA VAL A 109 3.72 16.65 2.05
C VAL A 109 3.25 18.02 2.48
N LEU A 110 2.01 18.37 2.15
CA LEU A 110 1.33 19.53 2.69
C LEU A 110 -0.15 19.24 2.98
N LEU A 111 -0.74 19.98 3.90
CA LEU A 111 -2.16 19.91 4.21
C LEU A 111 -2.88 21.11 3.63
N VAL A 112 -4.10 20.92 3.13
CA VAL A 112 -4.94 21.98 2.60
C VAL A 112 -6.30 21.93 3.26
N ARG A 113 -6.76 23.09 3.76
CA ARG A 113 -8.11 23.23 4.29
C ARG A 113 -9.07 23.54 3.14
N LEU A 114 -10.08 22.70 2.97
CA LEU A 114 -11.13 22.86 1.97
C LEU A 114 -11.97 24.12 2.28
N LEU A 115 -12.39 24.80 1.21
CA LEU A 115 -13.38 25.88 1.30
C LEU A 115 -14.80 25.31 1.27
N PRO A 116 -15.82 26.07 1.74
CA PRO A 116 -17.22 25.66 1.62
C PRO A 116 -17.58 25.29 0.17
N GLY A 117 -18.23 24.14 -0.01
CA GLY A 117 -18.59 23.60 -1.34
C GLY A 117 -17.49 22.80 -2.03
N GLN A 118 -16.28 22.73 -1.46
CA GLN A 118 -15.23 21.85 -1.97
C GLN A 118 -15.29 20.48 -1.32
N VAL A 119 -15.04 19.46 -2.13
CA VAL A 119 -14.88 18.07 -1.70
C VAL A 119 -13.49 17.55 -2.12
N PRO A 120 -12.93 16.53 -1.45
CA PRO A 120 -11.62 15.99 -1.76
C PRO A 120 -11.43 15.63 -3.25
N GLU A 121 -12.48 15.16 -3.90
CA GLU A 121 -12.50 14.74 -5.30
C GLU A 121 -12.13 15.90 -6.25
N HIS A 122 -12.46 17.15 -5.91
CA HIS A 122 -12.04 18.30 -6.70
C HIS A 122 -10.50 18.44 -6.71
N PHE A 123 -9.84 18.13 -5.60
CA PHE A 123 -8.38 18.16 -5.50
C PHE A 123 -7.74 16.94 -6.16
N VAL A 124 -8.37 15.76 -6.05
CA VAL A 124 -7.92 14.55 -6.77
C VAL A 124 -7.89 14.81 -8.29
N LYS A 125 -8.94 15.44 -8.83
CA LYS A 125 -9.00 15.83 -10.26
C LYS A 125 -7.92 16.82 -10.67
N ALA A 126 -7.52 17.72 -9.77
CA ALA A 126 -6.50 18.72 -10.02
C ALA A 126 -5.06 18.19 -9.86
N ALA A 127 -4.88 16.97 -9.33
CA ALA A 127 -3.56 16.43 -9.00
C ALA A 127 -2.59 16.34 -10.19
N PRO A 128 -3.00 15.93 -11.42
CA PRO A 128 -2.11 15.93 -12.58
C PRO A 128 -1.57 17.33 -12.92
N ALA A 129 -2.44 18.35 -12.91
CA ALA A 129 -2.04 19.74 -13.14
C ALA A 129 -1.09 20.26 -12.05
N MET A 130 -1.27 19.81 -10.79
CA MET A 130 -0.32 20.10 -9.72
C MET A 130 1.05 19.46 -9.98
N ALA A 131 1.09 18.21 -10.43
CA ALA A 131 2.33 17.51 -10.74
C ALA A 131 3.13 18.23 -11.84
N GLU A 132 2.46 18.59 -12.93
CA GLU A 132 3.06 19.35 -14.03
C GLU A 132 3.54 20.74 -13.59
N SER A 133 2.69 21.50 -12.88
CA SER A 133 3.03 22.85 -12.43
C SER A 133 4.21 22.88 -11.45
N TRP A 134 4.31 21.88 -10.57
CA TRP A 134 5.39 21.79 -9.59
C TRP A 134 6.62 21.05 -10.11
N GLN A 135 6.53 20.47 -11.31
CA GLN A 135 7.55 19.64 -11.95
C GLN A 135 8.00 18.50 -11.03
N VAL A 136 7.02 17.73 -10.56
CA VAL A 136 7.21 16.53 -9.75
C VAL A 136 6.65 15.32 -10.49
N HIS A 137 7.10 14.12 -10.14
CA HIS A 137 6.68 12.89 -10.80
C HIS A 137 5.17 12.64 -10.64
N ALA A 138 4.64 12.78 -9.42
CA ALA A 138 3.23 12.58 -9.16
C ALA A 138 2.75 13.40 -7.96
N VAL A 139 1.45 13.71 -7.94
CA VAL A 139 0.76 14.29 -6.80
C VAL A 139 -0.41 13.40 -6.45
N ARG A 140 -0.53 13.08 -5.16
CA ARG A 140 -1.66 12.34 -4.62
C ARG A 140 -2.38 13.15 -3.55
N VAL A 141 -3.70 13.03 -3.57
CA VAL A 141 -4.58 13.69 -2.60
C VAL A 141 -5.36 12.63 -1.83
N THR A 142 -5.28 12.68 -0.50
CA THR A 142 -6.07 11.83 0.39
C THR A 142 -6.84 12.69 1.39
N SER A 143 -7.96 12.18 1.91
CA SER A 143 -8.66 12.82 3.03
C SER A 143 -7.84 12.60 4.31
N TRP A 144 -7.62 13.67 5.09
CA TRP A 144 -6.90 13.57 6.36
C TRP A 144 -7.87 13.56 7.54
N LYS A 145 -8.75 14.56 7.57
CA LYS A 145 -9.86 14.75 8.51
C LYS A 145 -10.96 15.51 7.78
N PRO A 146 -12.21 15.54 8.29
CA PRO A 146 -13.28 16.32 7.67
C PRO A 146 -12.84 17.76 7.37
N GLY A 147 -12.98 18.18 6.11
CA GLY A 147 -12.60 19.52 5.63
C GLY A 147 -11.09 19.75 5.40
N VAL A 148 -10.24 18.73 5.52
CA VAL A 148 -8.79 18.82 5.28
C VAL A 148 -8.31 17.69 4.39
N VAL A 149 -7.64 18.05 3.30
CA VAL A 149 -6.94 17.10 2.42
C VAL A 149 -5.45 17.11 2.66
N ARG A 150 -4.83 15.94 2.53
CA ARG A 150 -3.39 15.75 2.53
C ARG A 150 -2.93 15.60 1.09
N ILE A 151 -1.98 16.43 0.68
CA ILE A 151 -1.33 16.36 -0.62
C ILE A 151 0.07 15.78 -0.40
N VAL A 152 0.37 14.68 -1.07
CA VAL A 152 1.69 14.04 -1.11
C VAL A 152 2.22 14.19 -2.53
N ALA A 153 3.37 14.83 -2.70
CA ALA A 153 4.01 15.01 -4.00
C ALA A 153 5.33 14.25 -4.02
N SER A 154 5.49 13.38 -5.01
CA SER A 154 6.68 12.56 -5.21
C SER A 154 7.53 13.20 -6.30
N ALA A 155 8.76 13.59 -5.97
CA ALA A 155 9.69 14.23 -6.92
C ALA A 155 10.37 13.22 -7.86
N VAL A 156 10.51 11.99 -7.38
CA VAL A 156 10.93 10.80 -8.13
C VAL A 156 9.87 9.73 -7.95
N ASP A 157 9.79 8.77 -8.86
CA ASP A 157 8.93 7.60 -8.68
C ASP A 157 9.49 6.75 -7.51
N PRO A 158 8.81 6.67 -6.35
CA PRO A 158 9.30 5.87 -5.22
C PRO A 158 9.30 4.37 -5.51
N LEU A 159 8.58 3.97 -6.56
CA LEU A 159 8.43 2.58 -7.00
C LEU A 159 9.38 2.24 -8.15
N ALA A 160 10.25 3.15 -8.62
CA ALA A 160 11.12 2.90 -9.78
C ALA A 160 12.12 1.77 -9.57
N ASP A 161 12.73 1.70 -8.38
CA ASP A 161 13.78 0.73 -8.05
C ASP A 161 13.30 -0.24 -6.96
N PRO A 162 13.50 -1.56 -7.13
CA PRO A 162 13.30 -2.51 -6.05
C PRO A 162 14.17 -2.14 -4.85
N GLN A 163 13.54 -1.96 -3.69
CA GLN A 163 14.28 -1.68 -2.45
C GLN A 163 14.53 -2.97 -1.70
N VAL A 164 15.71 -3.11 -1.11
CA VAL A 164 16.01 -4.17 -0.13
C VAL A 164 15.52 -3.68 1.24
N PRO A 165 14.89 -4.55 2.07
CA PRO A 165 14.38 -4.13 3.36
C PRO A 165 15.48 -3.56 4.25
N LYS A 166 15.20 -2.45 4.94
CA LYS A 166 16.12 -1.86 5.93
C LYS A 166 16.00 -2.45 7.33
N GLN A 167 14.96 -3.24 7.61
CA GLN A 167 14.71 -3.79 8.95
C GLN A 167 14.95 -5.30 8.98
N ARG A 168 15.81 -5.74 9.91
CA ARG A 168 15.94 -7.12 10.40
C ARG A 168 15.72 -7.04 11.93
N GLY A 169 14.55 -7.48 12.40
CA GLY A 169 14.17 -7.47 13.81
C GLY A 169 12.68 -7.78 14.01
N PRO A 170 12.25 -8.20 15.22
CA PRO A 170 10.93 -8.82 15.47
C PRO A 170 9.71 -7.90 15.24
N GLY A 171 9.92 -6.61 14.94
CA GLY A 171 8.85 -5.68 14.59
C GLY A 171 7.75 -5.57 15.65
N HIS A 172 6.57 -5.12 15.22
CA HIS A 172 5.35 -5.28 16.01
C HIS A 172 4.66 -6.57 15.57
N LEU A 173 4.07 -7.31 16.51
CA LEU A 173 3.36 -8.56 16.23
C LEU A 173 2.33 -8.36 15.09
N PHE A 174 2.40 -9.21 14.06
CA PHE A 174 1.64 -9.20 12.80
C PHE A 174 1.86 -8.03 11.85
N ARG A 175 2.84 -7.15 12.11
CA ARG A 175 3.13 -6.02 11.24
C ARG A 175 4.45 -6.27 10.52
N VAL A 176 4.37 -6.41 9.20
CA VAL A 176 5.53 -6.64 8.35
C VAL A 176 5.66 -5.52 7.33
N THR A 177 6.83 -4.89 7.29
CA THR A 177 7.14 -3.92 6.23
C THR A 177 7.59 -4.67 4.98
N VAL A 178 6.70 -4.78 4.00
CA VAL A 178 6.90 -5.59 2.80
C VAL A 178 7.36 -4.78 1.59
N GLY A 179 7.39 -3.44 1.68
CA GLY A 179 7.73 -2.61 0.52
C GLY A 179 7.59 -1.11 0.75
N ALA A 180 7.37 -0.39 -0.35
CA ALA A 180 7.08 1.03 -0.38
C ALA A 180 5.77 1.33 -1.13
N LEU A 181 5.05 2.35 -0.69
CA LEU A 181 3.88 2.90 -1.36
C LEU A 181 4.30 3.98 -2.37
N GLU A 182 3.44 4.32 -3.34
CA GLU A 182 3.71 5.40 -4.31
C GLU A 182 3.81 6.80 -3.67
N THR A 183 3.33 6.91 -2.42
CA THR A 183 3.54 8.07 -1.55
C THR A 183 4.93 8.14 -0.91
N GLY A 184 5.77 7.10 -1.11
CA GLY A 184 7.08 6.94 -0.48
C GLY A 184 7.04 6.46 0.97
N ALA A 185 5.85 6.22 1.52
CA ALA A 185 5.69 5.62 2.84
C ALA A 185 6.00 4.11 2.79
N ALA A 186 6.30 3.51 3.95
CA ALA A 186 6.46 2.07 4.07
C ALA A 186 5.13 1.35 3.77
N TRP A 187 5.16 0.37 2.87
CA TRP A 187 4.07 -0.58 2.70
C TRP A 187 4.14 -1.62 3.81
N VAL A 188 3.18 -1.53 4.73
CA VAL A 188 3.08 -2.44 5.88
C VAL A 188 1.84 -3.31 5.74
N VAL A 189 2.04 -4.63 5.80
CA VAL A 189 0.97 -5.60 5.99
C VAL A 189 0.75 -5.76 7.49
N ASP A 190 -0.48 -5.54 7.95
CA ASP A 190 -0.87 -5.61 9.35
C ASP A 190 -2.01 -6.61 9.49
N LEU A 191 -1.71 -7.84 9.89
CA LEU A 191 -2.71 -8.91 9.98
C LEU A 191 -3.69 -8.69 11.14
N ARG A 192 -3.39 -7.82 12.12
CA ARG A 192 -4.34 -7.47 13.18
C ARG A 192 -5.40 -6.51 12.68
N ARG A 193 -5.03 -5.60 11.79
CA ARG A 193 -5.95 -4.65 11.17
C ARG A 193 -6.72 -5.27 10.01
N VAL A 194 -6.05 -6.04 9.15
CA VAL A 194 -6.63 -6.71 8.00
C VAL A 194 -6.28 -8.20 8.11
N PRO A 195 -7.18 -9.04 8.62
CA PRO A 195 -6.83 -10.41 9.02
C PRO A 195 -6.62 -11.38 7.86
N HIS A 196 -7.24 -11.10 6.71
CA HIS A 196 -7.26 -12.00 5.59
C HIS A 196 -6.94 -11.26 4.29
N TRP A 197 -5.99 -11.77 3.52
CA TRP A 197 -5.44 -11.13 2.33
C TRP A 197 -5.58 -12.03 1.11
N LEU A 198 -5.88 -11.41 -0.03
CA LEU A 198 -5.78 -11.98 -1.36
C LEU A 198 -4.63 -11.30 -2.12
N ILE A 199 -3.67 -12.11 -2.59
CA ILE A 199 -2.52 -11.66 -3.38
C ILE A 199 -2.57 -12.33 -4.75
N VAL A 200 -2.86 -11.57 -5.80
CA VAL A 200 -2.85 -12.10 -7.16
C VAL A 200 -1.69 -11.55 -7.98
N GLY A 201 -1.18 -12.35 -8.91
CA GLY A 201 -0.13 -11.91 -9.81
C GLY A 201 0.42 -13.04 -10.68
N ALA A 202 0.68 -12.74 -11.94
CA ALA A 202 1.29 -13.68 -12.88
C ALA A 202 2.72 -14.08 -12.46
N THR A 203 3.29 -15.07 -13.13
CA THR A 203 4.69 -15.46 -12.95
C THR A 203 5.63 -14.26 -13.17
N ARG A 204 6.64 -14.12 -12.29
CA ARG A 204 7.60 -12.99 -12.27
C ARG A 204 6.95 -11.60 -12.14
N SER A 205 5.74 -11.49 -11.59
CA SER A 205 5.08 -10.20 -11.34
C SER A 205 5.50 -9.54 -10.02
N GLY A 206 6.07 -10.31 -9.09
CA GLY A 206 6.40 -9.87 -7.73
C GLY A 206 5.62 -10.56 -6.60
N LYS A 207 4.67 -11.44 -6.94
CA LYS A 207 3.89 -12.26 -5.98
C LYS A 207 4.80 -13.01 -4.99
N SER A 208 5.71 -13.85 -5.49
CA SER A 208 6.58 -14.67 -4.63
C SER A 208 7.45 -13.78 -3.74
N THR A 209 8.05 -12.71 -4.28
CA THR A 209 8.83 -11.75 -3.49
C THR A 209 8.04 -11.13 -2.32
N LEU A 210 6.74 -10.84 -2.51
CA LEU A 210 5.87 -10.36 -1.44
C LEU A 210 5.63 -11.45 -0.38
N ILE A 211 5.40 -12.70 -0.79
CA ILE A 211 5.26 -13.84 0.13
C ILE A 211 6.56 -14.04 0.92
N ASN A 212 7.72 -14.01 0.26
CA ASN A 212 9.04 -14.10 0.87
C ASN A 212 9.23 -12.98 1.91
N ALA A 213 8.81 -11.75 1.60
CA ALA A 213 8.84 -10.64 2.53
C ALA A 213 7.94 -10.84 3.75
N LEU A 214 6.75 -11.42 3.57
CA LEU A 214 5.86 -11.76 4.66
C LEU A 214 6.44 -12.86 5.55
N VAL A 215 6.92 -13.96 4.96
CA VAL A 215 7.53 -15.07 5.70
C VAL A 215 8.75 -14.59 6.48
N ALA A 216 9.69 -13.90 5.84
CA ALA A 216 10.89 -13.37 6.49
C ALA A 216 10.55 -12.39 7.63
N GLY A 217 9.51 -11.57 7.48
CA GLY A 217 9.08 -10.64 8.52
C GLY A 217 8.30 -11.29 9.68
N LEU A 218 7.60 -12.39 9.44
CA LEU A 218 6.85 -13.15 10.44
C LEU A 218 7.70 -14.21 11.16
N ALA A 219 8.74 -14.73 10.50
CA ALA A 219 9.66 -15.72 11.06
C ALA A 219 10.18 -15.36 12.47
N PRO A 220 10.65 -14.12 12.75
CA PRO A 220 11.12 -13.74 14.10
C PRO A 220 10.00 -13.51 15.13
N GLN A 221 8.73 -13.65 14.75
CA GLN A 221 7.59 -13.36 15.61
C GLN A 221 7.03 -14.63 16.27
N PRO A 222 6.39 -14.54 17.45
CA PRO A 222 5.76 -15.67 18.14
C PRO A 222 4.43 -16.08 17.49
N VAL A 223 4.51 -16.59 16.27
CA VAL A 223 3.37 -17.04 15.45
C VAL A 223 3.66 -18.42 14.85
N ALA A 224 2.62 -19.23 14.67
CA ALA A 224 2.68 -20.43 13.85
C ALA A 224 2.50 -20.05 12.39
N LEU A 225 3.40 -20.53 11.52
CA LEU A 225 3.25 -20.38 10.07
C LEU A 225 2.80 -21.72 9.50
N VAL A 226 1.75 -21.71 8.67
CA VAL A 226 1.22 -22.92 8.03
C VAL A 226 1.20 -22.71 6.53
N GLY A 227 1.80 -23.64 5.78
CA GLY A 227 1.87 -23.58 4.32
C GLY A 227 0.87 -24.51 3.64
N ILE A 228 0.26 -24.03 2.56
CA ILE A 228 -0.52 -24.85 1.61
C ILE A 228 0.01 -24.57 0.21
N ASP A 229 0.70 -25.56 -0.35
CA ASP A 229 1.32 -25.50 -1.67
C ASP A 229 1.04 -26.80 -2.44
N CYS A 230 -0.15 -26.86 -3.04
CA CYS A 230 -0.58 -28.04 -3.78
C CYS A 230 0.14 -28.23 -5.13
N LYS A 231 1.18 -27.45 -5.43
CA LYS A 231 2.10 -27.68 -6.56
C LYS A 231 3.31 -28.52 -6.13
N GLY A 232 3.11 -29.47 -5.22
CA GLY A 232 4.16 -30.36 -4.73
C GLY A 232 5.13 -29.71 -3.75
N GLY A 233 4.78 -28.56 -3.17
CA GLY A 233 5.63 -27.87 -2.19
C GLY A 233 6.81 -27.07 -2.79
N MET A 234 6.84 -26.85 -4.10
CA MET A 234 7.99 -26.22 -4.77
C MET A 234 8.31 -24.80 -4.27
N GLU A 235 7.32 -24.06 -3.77
CA GLU A 235 7.45 -22.67 -3.36
C GLU A 235 7.57 -22.54 -1.83
N LEU A 236 6.73 -23.28 -1.08
CA LEU A 236 6.68 -23.12 0.39
C LEU A 236 7.59 -24.07 1.17
N SER A 237 8.10 -25.16 0.58
CA SER A 237 9.03 -26.07 1.28
C SER A 237 10.35 -25.40 1.63
N LEU A 238 10.73 -24.32 0.94
CA LEU A 238 11.87 -23.46 1.28
C LEU A 238 11.79 -22.90 2.72
N TYR A 239 10.58 -22.85 3.29
CA TYR A 239 10.32 -22.29 4.61
C TYR A 239 10.03 -23.36 5.66
N GLU A 240 10.08 -24.64 5.30
CA GLU A 240 9.71 -25.77 6.15
C GLU A 240 10.31 -25.71 7.58
N PRO A 241 11.59 -25.32 7.80
CA PRO A 241 12.13 -25.18 9.16
C PRO A 241 11.34 -24.23 10.06
N ARG A 242 10.63 -23.26 9.47
CA ARG A 242 9.80 -22.28 10.18
C ARG A 242 8.30 -22.60 10.17
N LEU A 243 7.86 -23.55 9.34
CA LEU A 243 6.45 -23.92 9.24
C LEU A 243 6.07 -24.92 10.34
N SER A 244 4.95 -24.66 11.01
CA SER A 244 4.34 -25.59 11.96
C SER A 244 3.62 -26.75 11.26
N ALA A 245 3.25 -26.58 9.98
CA ALA A 245 2.68 -27.61 9.12
C ALA A 245 2.77 -27.16 7.64
N LEU A 246 2.88 -28.12 6.73
CA LEU A 246 2.88 -27.90 5.28
C LEU A 246 2.03 -28.98 4.59
N ALA A 247 1.11 -28.55 3.73
CA ALA A 247 0.39 -29.43 2.81
C ALA A 247 0.90 -29.25 1.38
N THR A 248 1.33 -30.34 0.74
CA THR A 248 1.92 -30.32 -0.61
C THR A 248 0.99 -30.83 -1.71
N ASN A 249 -0.19 -31.32 -1.33
CA ASN A 249 -1.26 -31.75 -2.23
C ASN A 249 -2.64 -31.40 -1.65
N ARG A 250 -3.70 -31.55 -2.47
CA ARG A 250 -5.06 -31.13 -2.11
C ARG A 250 -5.64 -31.94 -0.95
N GLU A 251 -5.40 -33.25 -0.92
CA GLU A 251 -5.88 -34.14 0.13
C GLU A 251 -5.33 -33.75 1.51
N GLN A 252 -4.01 -33.51 1.59
CA GLN A 252 -3.35 -32.97 2.78
C GLN A 252 -3.89 -31.59 3.15
N ALA A 253 -4.14 -30.72 2.16
CA ALA A 253 -4.68 -29.39 2.40
C ALA A 253 -6.07 -29.45 3.02
N VAL A 254 -6.95 -30.34 2.56
CA VAL A 254 -8.29 -30.54 3.14
C VAL A 254 -8.19 -30.99 4.61
N ARG A 255 -7.32 -31.96 4.92
CA ARG A 255 -7.11 -32.40 6.31
C ARG A 255 -6.60 -31.27 7.20
N LEU A 256 -5.56 -30.56 6.74
CA LEU A 256 -4.94 -29.47 7.48
C LEU A 256 -5.90 -28.30 7.70
N LEU A 257 -6.68 -27.93 6.67
CA LEU A 257 -7.70 -26.89 6.78
C LEU A 257 -8.82 -27.30 7.75
N THR A 258 -9.20 -28.58 7.78
CA THR A 258 -10.19 -29.10 8.73
C THR A 258 -9.67 -29.01 10.16
N ALA A 259 -8.44 -29.46 10.42
CA ALA A 259 -7.80 -29.33 11.73
C ALA A 259 -7.69 -27.87 12.19
N LEU A 260 -7.39 -26.93 11.27
CA LEU A 260 -7.38 -25.50 11.57
C LEU A 260 -8.77 -24.96 11.94
N VAL A 261 -9.84 -25.47 11.32
CA VAL A 261 -11.21 -25.10 11.66
C VAL A 261 -11.55 -25.60 13.07
N ASP A 262 -11.23 -26.84 13.39
CA ASP A 262 -11.48 -27.42 14.72
C ASP A 262 -10.71 -26.66 15.81
N LEU A 263 -9.41 -26.43 15.59
CA LEU A 263 -8.59 -25.57 16.45
C LEU A 263 -9.19 -24.18 16.64
N THR A 264 -9.78 -23.59 15.58
CA THR A 264 -10.46 -22.30 15.68
C THR A 264 -11.72 -22.39 16.56
N LEU A 265 -12.52 -23.44 16.41
CA LEU A 265 -13.71 -23.68 17.21
C LEU A 265 -13.38 -23.91 18.69
N ASP A 266 -12.31 -24.64 18.99
CA ASP A 266 -11.84 -24.87 20.36
C ASP A 266 -11.42 -23.58 21.05
N ARG A 267 -10.69 -22.70 20.33
CA ARG A 267 -10.34 -21.37 20.82
C ARG A 267 -11.58 -20.51 21.09
N MET A 268 -12.63 -20.68 20.30
CA MET A 268 -13.91 -19.99 20.51
C MET A 268 -14.56 -20.45 21.82
N SER A 269 -14.55 -21.76 22.09
CA SER A 269 -15.04 -22.34 23.34
C SER A 269 -14.23 -21.85 24.54
N LEU A 270 -12.90 -21.79 24.43
CA LEU A 270 -12.02 -21.23 25.45
C LEU A 270 -12.35 -19.75 25.75
N CYS A 271 -12.50 -18.92 24.71
CA CYS A 271 -12.87 -17.51 24.88
C CYS A 271 -14.24 -17.35 25.57
N ARG A 272 -15.22 -18.19 25.22
CA ARG A 272 -16.55 -18.19 25.84
C ARG A 272 -16.49 -18.57 27.32
N ALA A 273 -15.73 -19.61 27.67
CA ALA A 273 -15.54 -20.03 29.04
C ALA A 273 -14.92 -18.92 29.91
N ALA A 274 -13.92 -18.21 29.37
CA ALA A 274 -13.29 -17.06 30.01
C ALA A 274 -14.10 -15.74 29.90
N ARG A 275 -15.26 -15.75 29.22
CA ARG A 275 -16.13 -14.57 28.97
C ARG A 275 -15.42 -13.41 28.26
N VAL A 276 -14.48 -13.72 27.37
CA VAL A 276 -13.76 -12.75 26.55
C VAL A 276 -14.18 -12.84 25.09
N ARG A 277 -14.04 -11.73 24.35
CA ARG A 277 -14.49 -11.65 22.95
C ARG A 277 -13.51 -12.26 21.94
N ASN A 278 -12.25 -12.45 22.34
CA ASN A 278 -11.17 -12.91 21.47
C ASN A 278 -10.01 -13.45 22.31
N ILE A 279 -9.08 -14.15 21.66
CA ILE A 279 -7.93 -14.78 22.35
C ILE A 279 -6.99 -13.77 23.02
N TRP A 280 -7.04 -12.50 22.62
CA TRP A 280 -6.21 -11.42 23.18
C TRP A 280 -6.71 -10.99 24.55
N GLY A 281 -7.97 -11.26 24.88
CA GLY A 281 -8.52 -11.05 26.23
C GLY A 281 -8.16 -12.17 27.21
N LEU A 282 -7.64 -13.31 26.73
CA LEU A 282 -7.20 -14.40 27.60
C LEU A 282 -5.91 -14.00 28.34
N PRO A 283 -5.70 -14.53 29.57
CA PRO A 283 -4.42 -14.42 30.27
C PRO A 283 -3.27 -14.91 29.39
N ASP A 284 -2.10 -14.28 29.49
CA ASP A 284 -0.96 -14.59 28.59
C ASP A 284 -0.54 -16.07 28.64
N LYS A 285 -0.66 -16.73 29.80
CA LYS A 285 -0.34 -18.16 29.98
C LYS A 285 -1.33 -19.11 29.28
N GLU A 286 -2.55 -18.66 29.04
CA GLU A 286 -3.63 -19.43 28.42
C GLU A 286 -3.86 -19.02 26.96
N ARG A 287 -3.19 -17.94 26.49
CA ARG A 287 -3.37 -17.42 25.15
C ARG A 287 -2.79 -18.39 24.12
N PRO A 288 -3.61 -18.94 23.22
CA PRO A 288 -3.13 -19.81 22.15
C PRO A 288 -2.17 -19.08 21.21
N VAL A 289 -1.19 -19.80 20.67
CA VAL A 289 -0.27 -19.26 19.67
C VAL A 289 -1.06 -18.92 18.39
N PRO A 290 -1.00 -17.68 17.90
CA PRO A 290 -1.70 -17.31 16.68
C PRO A 290 -1.12 -17.97 15.44
N VAL A 291 -1.97 -18.24 14.45
CA VAL A 291 -1.63 -18.97 13.22
C VAL A 291 -1.78 -18.06 12.00
N VAL A 292 -0.78 -18.04 11.13
CA VAL A 292 -0.85 -17.42 9.80
C VAL A 292 -0.78 -18.53 8.76
N VAL A 293 -1.87 -18.72 8.02
CA VAL A 293 -1.97 -19.71 6.95
C VAL A 293 -1.65 -19.03 5.63
N ILE A 294 -0.67 -19.56 4.90
CA ILE A 294 -0.22 -19.06 3.61
C ILE A 294 -0.60 -20.10 2.55
N VAL A 295 -1.43 -19.71 1.59
CA VAL A 295 -1.81 -20.54 0.44
C VAL A 295 -1.12 -19.94 -0.79
N ASP A 296 -0.20 -20.68 -1.44
CA ASP A 296 0.56 -20.09 -2.56
C ASP A 296 -0.25 -19.96 -3.86
N GLU A 297 -1.03 -20.99 -4.18
CA GLU A 297 -1.88 -21.05 -5.37
C GLU A 297 -3.27 -21.58 -5.02
N ILE A 298 -4.20 -20.65 -4.82
CA ILE A 298 -5.59 -20.96 -4.51
C ILE A 298 -6.28 -21.75 -5.63
N ALA A 299 -5.88 -21.55 -6.90
CA ALA A 299 -6.47 -22.27 -8.02
C ALA A 299 -6.33 -23.79 -7.91
N GLU A 300 -5.21 -24.28 -7.35
CA GLU A 300 -4.99 -25.72 -7.16
C GLU A 300 -5.93 -26.33 -6.12
N LEU A 301 -6.56 -25.53 -5.25
CA LEU A 301 -7.57 -26.03 -4.31
C LEU A 301 -8.96 -26.12 -4.93
N PHE A 302 -9.23 -25.39 -6.01
CA PHE A 302 -10.56 -25.31 -6.64
C PHE A 302 -10.65 -25.98 -8.01
N LEU A 303 -9.52 -26.25 -8.67
CA LEU A 303 -9.50 -26.88 -9.99
C LEU A 303 -9.89 -28.36 -9.90
N VAL A 304 -10.97 -28.76 -10.56
CA VAL A 304 -11.53 -30.11 -10.48
C VAL A 304 -11.39 -30.83 -11.82
N ALA A 305 -10.76 -32.00 -11.84
CA ALA A 305 -10.72 -32.90 -13.00
C ALA A 305 -11.59 -34.16 -12.84
N SER A 306 -11.96 -34.53 -11.61
CA SER A 306 -12.71 -35.76 -11.29
C SER A 306 -13.80 -35.55 -10.22
N ARG A 307 -14.67 -36.54 -10.00
CA ARG A 307 -15.71 -36.48 -8.96
C ARG A 307 -15.14 -36.37 -7.54
N ASN A 308 -14.10 -37.14 -7.20
CA ASN A 308 -13.49 -37.10 -5.87
C ASN A 308 -12.85 -35.73 -5.58
N GLU A 309 -12.16 -35.18 -6.58
CA GLU A 309 -11.59 -33.83 -6.49
C GLU A 309 -12.65 -32.74 -6.29
N LYS A 310 -13.90 -32.97 -6.72
CA LYS A 310 -14.99 -32.02 -6.50
C LYS A 310 -15.35 -31.90 -5.03
N ASP A 311 -15.41 -33.03 -4.33
CA ASP A 311 -15.74 -33.06 -2.91
C ASP A 311 -14.59 -32.47 -2.08
N GLU A 312 -13.34 -32.78 -2.44
CA GLU A 312 -12.14 -32.16 -1.85
C GLU A 312 -12.10 -30.64 -2.06
N ALA A 313 -12.34 -30.17 -3.28
CA ALA A 313 -12.38 -28.74 -3.59
C ALA A 313 -13.49 -28.02 -2.83
N HIS A 314 -14.66 -28.66 -2.70
CA HIS A 314 -15.76 -28.13 -1.92
C HIS A 314 -15.43 -28.06 -0.42
N ALA A 315 -14.79 -29.09 0.13
CA ALA A 315 -14.34 -29.13 1.52
C ALA A 315 -13.28 -28.06 1.81
N ALA A 316 -12.25 -27.96 0.96
CA ALA A 316 -11.20 -26.94 1.08
C ALA A 316 -11.78 -25.52 1.02
N GLY A 317 -12.65 -25.24 0.05
CA GLY A 317 -13.32 -23.95 -0.09
C GLY A 317 -14.17 -23.61 1.13
N THR A 318 -14.94 -24.57 1.64
CA THR A 318 -15.77 -24.39 2.85
C THR A 318 -14.92 -24.08 4.07
N ALA A 319 -13.83 -24.83 4.29
CA ALA A 319 -12.93 -24.62 5.40
C ALA A 319 -12.26 -23.24 5.34
N LEU A 320 -11.73 -22.83 4.19
CA LEU A 320 -11.15 -21.50 4.00
C LEU A 320 -12.15 -20.38 4.29
N ILE A 321 -13.39 -20.49 3.81
CA ILE A 321 -14.45 -19.52 4.09
C ILE A 321 -14.73 -19.45 5.60
N ARG A 322 -14.81 -20.60 6.29
CA ARG A 322 -15.03 -20.64 7.74
C ARG A 322 -13.88 -20.03 8.52
N LEU A 323 -12.63 -20.32 8.15
CA LEU A 323 -11.45 -19.70 8.74
C LEU A 323 -11.47 -18.18 8.53
N ALA A 324 -11.84 -17.71 7.34
CA ALA A 324 -11.93 -16.27 7.08
C ALA A 324 -13.05 -15.57 7.86
N GLN A 325 -14.14 -16.28 8.17
CA GLN A 325 -15.27 -15.74 8.95
C GLN A 325 -14.99 -15.68 10.45
N LEU A 326 -14.29 -16.68 10.99
CA LEU A 326 -14.11 -16.87 12.44
C LEU A 326 -12.71 -16.47 12.93
N GLY A 327 -11.70 -16.58 12.07
CA GLY A 327 -10.29 -16.60 12.45
C GLY A 327 -9.77 -15.31 13.08
N ALA A 328 -10.21 -14.14 12.63
CA ALA A 328 -9.67 -12.85 13.08
C ALA A 328 -9.70 -12.65 14.61
N ALA A 329 -10.80 -13.03 15.25
CA ALA A 329 -10.95 -12.96 16.71
C ALA A 329 -10.24 -14.11 17.44
N LEU A 330 -10.00 -15.22 16.75
CA LEU A 330 -9.50 -16.48 17.29
C LEU A 330 -8.03 -16.74 16.95
N GLY A 331 -7.37 -15.72 16.37
CA GLY A 331 -5.95 -15.74 16.07
C GLY A 331 -5.57 -16.64 14.91
N VAL A 332 -6.44 -16.79 13.91
CA VAL A 332 -6.12 -17.45 12.63
C VAL A 332 -6.25 -16.42 11.52
N PHE A 333 -5.17 -16.23 10.76
CA PHE A 333 -5.04 -15.24 9.71
C PHE A 333 -4.77 -15.95 8.38
N LEU A 334 -5.27 -15.40 7.28
CA LEU A 334 -5.14 -16.02 5.95
C LEU A 334 -4.37 -15.10 5.01
N VAL A 335 -3.37 -15.63 4.33
CA VAL A 335 -2.69 -15.00 3.19
C VAL A 335 -2.88 -15.94 2.01
N VAL A 336 -3.84 -15.62 1.17
CA VAL A 336 -4.23 -16.45 0.03
C VAL A 336 -3.65 -15.83 -1.23
N ALA A 337 -2.84 -16.58 -1.96
CA ALA A 337 -2.22 -16.13 -3.18
C ALA A 337 -2.68 -16.97 -4.39
N GLY A 338 -2.52 -16.41 -5.59
CA GLY A 338 -2.75 -17.16 -6.83
C GLY A 338 -2.32 -16.42 -8.09
N GLN A 339 -1.98 -17.17 -9.12
CA GLN A 339 -1.54 -16.61 -10.41
C GLN A 339 -2.71 -16.35 -11.34
N ARG A 340 -3.71 -17.25 -11.32
CA ARG A 340 -4.94 -17.14 -12.09
C ARG A 340 -6.11 -17.41 -11.16
N VAL A 341 -6.79 -16.34 -10.75
CA VAL A 341 -7.90 -16.43 -9.80
C VAL A 341 -9.10 -15.75 -10.44
N GLY A 342 -9.91 -16.50 -11.16
CA GLY A 342 -11.11 -15.98 -11.81
C GLY A 342 -12.39 -16.61 -11.25
N SER A 343 -13.53 -16.03 -11.62
CA SER A 343 -14.84 -16.60 -11.27
C SER A 343 -15.10 -17.95 -11.93
N ASP A 344 -14.27 -18.33 -12.92
CA ASP A 344 -14.24 -19.64 -13.56
C ASP A 344 -13.87 -20.78 -12.60
N LEU A 345 -13.19 -20.49 -11.49
CA LEU A 345 -12.92 -21.47 -10.42
C LEU A 345 -14.16 -21.79 -9.56
N GLY A 346 -15.29 -21.11 -9.81
CA GLY A 346 -16.59 -21.42 -9.21
C GLY A 346 -17.01 -20.50 -8.06
N PRO A 347 -18.21 -20.71 -7.48
CA PRO A 347 -18.79 -19.80 -6.49
C PRO A 347 -18.03 -19.80 -5.15
N GLY A 348 -17.32 -20.89 -4.82
CA GLY A 348 -16.54 -21.01 -3.59
C GLY A 348 -15.39 -19.99 -3.53
N VAL A 349 -14.64 -19.81 -4.62
CA VAL A 349 -13.55 -18.82 -4.63
C VAL A 349 -14.09 -17.39 -4.51
N THR A 350 -15.24 -17.08 -5.12
CA THR A 350 -15.87 -15.76 -5.06
C THR A 350 -16.37 -15.46 -3.64
N ALA A 351 -16.96 -16.46 -2.97
CA ALA A 351 -17.39 -16.36 -1.58
C ALA A 351 -16.21 -16.21 -0.62
N LEU A 352 -15.12 -16.95 -0.83
CA LEU A 352 -13.88 -16.80 -0.07
C LEU A 352 -13.30 -15.41 -0.26
N ARG A 353 -13.14 -14.98 -1.52
CA ARG A 353 -12.67 -13.66 -1.91
C ARG A 353 -13.40 -12.60 -1.10
N ALA A 354 -14.72 -12.60 -1.02
CA ALA A 354 -15.51 -11.63 -0.24
C ALA A 354 -15.11 -11.51 1.26
N GLN A 355 -14.48 -12.53 1.85
CA GLN A 355 -13.98 -12.50 3.24
C GLN A 355 -12.52 -11.98 3.37
N LEU A 356 -11.77 -11.93 2.27
CA LEU A 356 -10.36 -11.48 2.27
C LEU A 356 -10.30 -9.96 2.07
N GLY A 357 -10.33 -9.19 3.15
CA GLY A 357 -10.40 -7.72 3.08
C GLY A 357 -9.17 -7.04 2.48
N GLY A 358 -7.98 -7.64 2.57
CA GLY A 358 -6.77 -7.11 1.97
C GLY A 358 -6.64 -7.56 0.52
N ARG A 359 -6.52 -6.61 -0.42
CA ARG A 359 -6.34 -6.93 -1.85
C ARG A 359 -5.02 -6.41 -2.37
N VAL A 360 -4.23 -7.31 -2.93
CA VAL A 360 -2.99 -7.00 -3.64
C VAL A 360 -3.08 -7.60 -5.02
N CYS A 361 -2.96 -6.76 -6.05
CA CYS A 361 -2.91 -7.19 -7.43
C CYS A 361 -1.58 -6.74 -8.03
N HIS A 362 -0.65 -7.66 -8.18
CA HIS A 362 0.51 -7.47 -9.06
C HIS A 362 0.06 -7.52 -10.52
N ARG A 363 1.00 -7.39 -11.45
CA ARG A 363 0.74 -7.63 -12.87
C ARG A 363 0.10 -9.01 -13.08
N VAL A 364 -1.06 -9.05 -13.70
CA VAL A 364 -1.77 -10.29 -14.07
C VAL A 364 -1.68 -10.54 -15.57
N ALA A 365 -1.90 -11.78 -15.99
CA ALA A 365 -1.92 -12.15 -17.41
C ALA A 365 -3.30 -11.93 -18.05
N ASP A 366 -4.38 -12.03 -17.26
CA ASP A 366 -5.74 -11.94 -17.73
C ASP A 366 -6.57 -10.90 -16.93
N PRO A 367 -7.54 -10.22 -17.58
CA PRO A 367 -8.40 -9.27 -16.90
C PRO A 367 -9.27 -9.89 -15.78
N GLY A 368 -9.65 -11.16 -15.92
CA GLY A 368 -10.52 -11.86 -14.96
C GLY A 368 -9.89 -11.97 -13.58
N THR A 369 -8.58 -12.21 -13.51
CA THR A 369 -7.83 -12.24 -12.25
C THR A 369 -7.79 -10.87 -11.56
N ALA A 370 -7.61 -9.79 -12.33
CA ALA A 370 -7.66 -8.45 -11.74
C ALA A 370 -9.08 -8.06 -11.30
N GLU A 371 -10.11 -8.45 -12.06
CA GLU A 371 -11.53 -8.26 -11.70
C GLU A 371 -11.86 -8.97 -10.38
N MET A 372 -11.42 -10.21 -10.23
CA MET A 372 -11.59 -10.98 -8.99
C MET A 372 -10.91 -10.29 -7.78
N ALA A 373 -9.75 -9.66 -7.97
CA ALA A 373 -9.06 -9.01 -6.87
C ALA A 373 -9.61 -7.61 -6.54
N LEU A 374 -10.00 -6.82 -7.55
CA LEU A 374 -10.21 -5.37 -7.42
C LEU A 374 -11.58 -4.87 -7.92
N GLY A 375 -12.32 -5.67 -8.69
CA GLY A 375 -13.49 -5.24 -9.45
C GLY A 375 -14.64 -4.69 -8.60
N ASP A 376 -14.84 -5.25 -7.40
CA ASP A 376 -15.87 -4.79 -6.46
C ASP A 376 -15.46 -3.58 -5.61
N LEU A 377 -14.18 -3.19 -5.64
CA LEU A 377 -13.66 -2.09 -4.83
C LEU A 377 -13.54 -0.79 -5.62
N ASN A 378 -12.86 -0.82 -6.78
CA ASN A 378 -12.60 0.39 -7.54
C ASN A 378 -12.24 0.11 -9.02
N PRO A 379 -13.04 0.61 -9.99
CA PRO A 379 -12.74 0.45 -11.41
C PRO A 379 -11.41 1.06 -11.88
N ASP A 380 -10.93 2.13 -11.24
CA ASP A 380 -9.64 2.73 -11.58
C ASP A 380 -8.46 1.91 -11.04
N ALA A 381 -8.64 1.23 -9.90
CA ALA A 381 -7.66 0.27 -9.38
C ALA A 381 -7.46 -0.90 -10.36
N LEU A 382 -8.56 -1.40 -10.93
CA LEU A 382 -8.55 -2.46 -11.94
C LEU A 382 -7.72 -2.03 -13.18
N LYS A 383 -8.00 -0.84 -13.73
CA LYS A 383 -7.24 -0.29 -14.87
C LYS A 383 -5.77 -0.11 -14.52
N ALA A 384 -5.47 0.39 -13.32
CA ALA A 384 -4.10 0.58 -12.87
C ALA A 384 -3.33 -0.75 -12.75
N ALA A 385 -3.98 -1.82 -12.30
CA ALA A 385 -3.38 -3.14 -12.20
C ALA A 385 -3.08 -3.75 -13.58
N GLN A 386 -4.02 -3.57 -14.54
CA GLN A 386 -3.85 -4.01 -15.92
C GLN A 386 -2.77 -3.21 -16.68
N ALA A 387 -2.47 -1.99 -16.23
CA ALA A 387 -1.43 -1.15 -16.82
C ALA A 387 -0.01 -1.41 -16.27
N ILE A 388 0.17 -2.33 -15.32
CA ILE A 388 1.50 -2.66 -14.78
C ILE A 388 2.32 -3.37 -15.87
N ALA A 389 3.44 -2.77 -16.26
CA ALA A 389 4.32 -3.32 -17.29
C ALA A 389 5.19 -4.48 -16.78
N PRO A 390 5.63 -5.42 -17.63
CA PRO A 390 6.51 -6.54 -17.24
C PRO A 390 7.79 -6.12 -16.52
N GLU A 391 8.37 -4.98 -16.88
CA GLU A 391 9.61 -4.44 -16.32
C GLU A 391 9.42 -3.89 -14.90
N GLN A 392 8.16 -3.65 -14.50
CA GLN A 392 7.79 -3.13 -13.18
C GLN A 392 7.58 -4.23 -12.14
N ALA A 393 8.26 -5.37 -12.27
CA ALA A 393 8.16 -6.50 -11.34
C ALA A 393 8.30 -6.06 -9.87
N GLY A 394 7.42 -6.57 -9.01
CA GLY A 394 7.26 -6.13 -7.62
C GLY A 394 6.21 -5.05 -7.43
N THR A 395 5.84 -4.32 -8.48
CA THR A 395 4.75 -3.32 -8.42
C THR A 395 3.40 -4.03 -8.28
N ALA A 396 2.54 -3.48 -7.43
CA ALA A 396 1.18 -3.93 -7.20
C ALA A 396 0.23 -2.76 -7.02
N VAL A 397 -1.05 -3.02 -7.24
CA VAL A 397 -2.16 -2.19 -6.79
C VAL A 397 -2.72 -2.80 -5.52
N LEU A 398 -2.81 -1.99 -4.48
CA LEU A 398 -3.45 -2.29 -3.22
C LEU A 398 -4.83 -1.66 -3.24
N ALA A 399 -5.87 -2.39 -2.86
CA ALA A 399 -7.20 -1.83 -2.71
C ALA A 399 -7.83 -2.22 -1.38
N SER A 400 -8.65 -1.30 -0.87
CA SER A 400 -9.47 -1.45 0.32
C SER A 400 -10.76 -0.67 0.13
N GLY A 401 -11.72 -0.80 1.05
CA GLY A 401 -12.95 0.01 1.02
C GLY A 401 -12.70 1.53 1.07
N ASP A 402 -11.55 1.97 1.59
CA ASP A 402 -11.20 3.39 1.74
C ASP A 402 -10.49 3.98 0.50
N GLY A 403 -10.23 3.16 -0.53
CA GLY A 403 -9.53 3.55 -1.75
C GLY A 403 -8.42 2.58 -2.17
N TRP A 404 -7.63 3.01 -3.15
CA TRP A 404 -6.55 2.20 -3.72
C TRP A 404 -5.24 2.98 -3.84
N GLU A 405 -4.12 2.25 -3.84
CA GLU A 405 -2.76 2.79 -3.88
C GLU A 405 -1.82 1.83 -4.62
N ARG A 406 -0.89 2.35 -5.43
CA ARG A 406 0.21 1.56 -5.97
C ARG A 406 1.29 1.39 -4.91
N ALA A 407 1.92 0.23 -4.94
CA ALA A 407 3.03 -0.11 -4.07
C ALA A 407 4.04 -0.96 -4.83
N ARG A 408 5.24 -1.10 -4.29
CA ARG A 408 6.26 -2.05 -4.77
C ARG A 408 6.79 -2.84 -3.61
N SER A 409 6.77 -4.17 -3.72
CA SER A 409 7.35 -5.06 -2.73
C SER A 409 8.87 -4.89 -2.70
N HIS A 410 9.45 -5.06 -1.50
CA HIS A 410 10.87 -5.19 -1.34
C HIS A 410 11.36 -6.44 -2.05
N LEU A 411 12.57 -6.38 -2.62
CA LEU A 411 13.20 -7.55 -3.19
C LEU A 411 13.80 -8.41 -2.08
N ILE A 412 13.12 -9.51 -1.74
CA ILE A 412 13.66 -10.59 -0.92
C ILE A 412 13.79 -11.82 -1.81
N THR A 413 15.01 -12.31 -1.98
CA THR A 413 15.27 -13.52 -2.75
C THR A 413 14.76 -14.75 -2.00
N GLU A 414 14.54 -15.86 -2.70
CA GLU A 414 14.18 -17.14 -2.08
C GLU A 414 15.24 -17.58 -1.07
N ALA A 415 16.52 -17.50 -1.44
CA ALA A 415 17.64 -17.84 -0.56
C ALA A 415 17.71 -16.97 0.70
N ASP A 416 17.42 -15.67 0.60
CA ASP A 416 17.35 -14.79 1.77
C ASP A 416 16.20 -15.20 2.70
N ALA A 417 15.03 -15.51 2.15
CA ALA A 417 13.87 -15.91 2.93
C ALA A 417 14.04 -17.28 3.59
N GLU A 418 14.65 -18.25 2.87
CA GLU A 418 15.06 -19.56 3.40
C GLU A 418 16.06 -19.41 4.55
N THR A 419 17.09 -18.57 4.36
CA THR A 419 18.08 -18.28 5.41
C THR A 419 17.41 -17.73 6.68
N VAL A 420 16.47 -16.80 6.52
CA VAL A 420 15.71 -16.24 7.65
C VAL A 420 14.81 -17.30 8.29
N ALA A 421 14.14 -18.15 7.50
CA ALA A 421 13.31 -19.23 8.03
C ALA A 421 14.15 -20.21 8.87
N ALA A 422 15.34 -20.59 8.39
CA ALA A 422 16.28 -21.44 9.12
C ALA A 422 16.81 -20.77 10.40
N GLU A 423 17.16 -19.48 10.35
CA GLU A 423 17.62 -18.69 11.51
C GLU A 423 16.59 -18.73 12.66
N TYR A 424 15.30 -18.59 12.34
CA TYR A 424 14.22 -18.57 13.31
C TYR A 424 13.49 -19.91 13.49
N ALA A 425 14.03 -21.03 12.98
CA ALA A 425 13.42 -22.36 13.12
C ALA A 425 13.18 -22.76 14.59
N HIS A 426 14.02 -22.27 15.50
CA HIS A 426 13.88 -22.48 16.95
C HIS A 426 12.61 -21.84 17.56
N LEU A 427 11.92 -20.95 16.83
CA LEU A 427 10.65 -20.33 17.24
C LEU A 427 9.42 -21.06 16.68
N THR A 428 9.60 -22.12 15.89
CA THR A 428 8.48 -22.86 15.29
C THR A 428 7.66 -23.54 16.38
N PRO A 429 6.40 -23.11 16.61
CA PRO A 429 5.57 -23.73 17.62
C PRO A 429 5.09 -25.09 17.11
N VAL A 430 5.12 -26.09 17.99
CA VAL A 430 4.54 -27.40 17.74
C VAL A 430 3.04 -27.32 18.03
N LEU A 431 2.23 -27.52 16.98
CA LEU A 431 0.77 -27.60 17.07
C LEU A 431 0.36 -29.03 16.77
N THR A 432 0.22 -29.84 17.81
CA THR A 432 -0.08 -31.28 17.69
C THR A 432 -1.40 -31.51 16.96
N GLU A 433 -2.36 -30.61 17.11
CA GLU A 433 -3.67 -30.68 16.47
C GLU A 433 -3.58 -30.62 14.93
N LEU A 434 -2.51 -30.07 14.37
CA LEU A 434 -2.30 -29.96 12.92
C LEU A 434 -1.66 -31.20 12.30
N HIS A 435 -1.15 -32.12 13.12
CA HIS A 435 -0.49 -33.35 12.69
C HIS A 435 -1.48 -34.51 12.84
N VAL A 436 -2.45 -34.57 11.93
CA VAL A 436 -3.40 -35.69 11.88
C VAL A 436 -2.68 -36.86 11.20
N GLU A 437 -2.44 -37.96 11.93
CA GLU A 437 -1.91 -39.19 11.35
C GLU A 437 -2.84 -39.69 10.22
N PRO A 438 -2.26 -40.29 9.15
CA PRO A 438 -2.97 -40.65 7.93
C PRO A 438 -4.13 -41.63 8.12
#